data_AF-A0A525CNQ1-F1
#
_entry.id   AF-A0A525CNQ1-F1
#
_cell.length_a   1.000
_cell.length_b   1.000
_cell.length_c   1.000
_cell.angle_alpha   90.00
_cell.angle_beta   90.00
_cell.angle_gamma   90.00
#
_symmetry.space_group_name_H-M   'P 1'
#
loop_
_entity.id
_entity.type
_entity.pdbx_description
1 polymer ?
#
loop_
_entity_poly.entity_id
_entity_poly.type
_entity_poly.pdbx_seq_one_letter_code
_entity_poly.pdbx_strand_id
1 'polypeptide(L)'
;MKTDSTAPHILCVHPWIYDFAAFDFWSKPLGLFYLMSILRDQGIRVSYIDCLDRFHPRQSPGLEVMWDGRGPYRKTTIEPPPQLKGTGRRYSRYGIDPQWLVDDLRVLDPPDL
;
A
#
# COMPACT_ATOMS: atom_id res chain seq x y z
N MET A 1 -17.94 3.34 19.58
CA MET A 1 -19.04 2.94 18.69
C MET A 1 -19.06 1.43 18.62
N LYS A 2 -20.17 0.75 18.97
CA LYS A 2 -20.26 -0.72 18.86
C LYS A 2 -20.40 -1.05 17.38
N THR A 3 -19.45 -1.80 16.81
CA THR A 3 -19.55 -2.31 15.44
C THR A 3 -20.51 -3.49 15.42
N ASP A 4 -21.68 -3.30 14.84
CA ASP A 4 -22.61 -4.41 14.58
C ASP A 4 -21.99 -5.39 13.58
N SER A 5 -22.11 -6.68 13.86
CA SER A 5 -21.59 -7.76 13.01
C SER A 5 -22.23 -7.83 11.61
N THR A 6 -23.25 -7.01 11.35
CA THR A 6 -23.98 -6.90 10.08
C THR A 6 -23.56 -5.68 9.27
N ALA A 7 -22.70 -4.81 9.80
CA ALA A 7 -22.24 -3.62 9.09
C ALA A 7 -21.37 -4.03 7.89
N PRO A 8 -21.55 -3.41 6.70
CA PRO A 8 -20.70 -3.69 5.54
C PRO A 8 -19.22 -3.52 5.87
N HIS A 9 -18.40 -4.37 5.29
CA HIS A 9 -16.95 -4.36 5.45
C HIS A 9 -16.27 -3.96 4.15
N ILE A 10 -15.56 -2.82 4.16
CA ILE A 10 -14.85 -2.30 3.00
C ILE A 10 -13.34 -2.44 3.20
N LEU A 11 -12.64 -2.97 2.20
CA LEU A 11 -11.18 -2.99 2.13
C LEU A 11 -10.67 -1.78 1.33
N CYS A 12 -9.94 -0.90 2.01
CA CYS A 12 -9.26 0.23 1.39
C CYS A 12 -7.81 -0.12 1.09
N VAL A 13 -7.37 0.03 -0.16
CA VAL A 13 -6.00 -0.31 -0.59
C VAL A 13 -5.29 0.93 -1.12
N HIS A 14 -4.10 1.22 -0.59
CA HIS A 14 -3.16 2.14 -1.22
C HIS A 14 -2.21 1.33 -2.12
N PRO A 15 -2.35 1.39 -3.45
CA PRO A 15 -1.69 0.45 -4.35
C PRO A 15 -0.20 0.75 -4.54
N TRP A 16 0.53 -0.23 -5.06
CA TRP A 16 1.92 -0.05 -5.51
C TRP A 16 2.04 1.03 -6.58
N ILE A 17 3.24 1.61 -6.67
CA ILE A 17 3.65 2.47 -7.79
C ILE A 17 4.45 1.62 -8.78
N TYR A 18 4.10 1.73 -10.05
CA TYR A 18 4.84 1.14 -11.17
C TYR A 18 5.40 2.26 -12.02
N ASP A 19 6.70 2.51 -11.91
CA ASP A 19 7.34 3.65 -12.57
C ASP A 19 8.86 3.45 -12.70
N PHE A 20 9.56 4.41 -13.29
CA PHE A 20 11.00 4.49 -13.36
C PHE A 20 11.64 4.96 -12.04
N ALA A 21 10.93 5.78 -11.25
CA ALA A 21 11.42 6.35 -9.98
C ALA A 21 10.27 6.65 -9.01
N ALA A 22 10.39 6.21 -7.76
CA ALA A 22 9.52 6.63 -6.66
C ALA A 22 10.31 6.65 -5.35
N PHE A 23 9.98 7.59 -4.46
CA PHE A 23 10.66 7.78 -3.18
C PHE A 23 9.66 8.30 -2.15
N ASP A 24 9.81 7.89 -0.89
CA ASP A 24 8.94 8.31 0.20
C ASP A 24 9.38 9.67 0.76
N PHE A 25 8.70 10.73 0.32
CA PHE A 25 8.78 12.07 0.90
C PHE A 25 7.64 12.28 1.91
N TRP A 26 7.43 11.33 2.81
CA TRP A 26 6.26 11.27 3.70
C TRP A 26 4.93 11.09 2.95
N SER A 27 4.97 10.38 1.83
CA SER A 27 3.82 10.18 0.96
C SER A 27 2.85 9.18 1.59
N LYS A 28 1.82 9.71 2.25
CA LYS A 28 0.68 8.95 2.77
C LYS A 28 -0.61 9.28 2.00
N PRO A 29 -1.54 8.32 1.83
CA PRO A 29 -2.73 8.53 1.03
C PRO A 29 -3.81 9.28 1.82
N LEU A 30 -3.56 10.57 2.11
CA LEU A 30 -4.45 11.38 2.94
C LEU A 30 -5.91 11.39 2.43
N GLY A 31 -6.12 11.44 1.11
CA GLY A 31 -7.45 11.33 0.51
C GLY A 31 -8.16 10.03 0.89
N LEU A 32 -7.45 8.90 0.86
CA LEU A 32 -8.00 7.60 1.28
C LEU A 32 -8.26 7.58 2.79
N PHE A 33 -7.40 8.20 3.59
CA PHE A 33 -7.60 8.31 5.05
C PHE A 33 -8.88 9.09 5.38
N TYR A 34 -9.16 10.18 4.67
CA TYR A 34 -10.42 10.91 4.82
C TYR A 34 -11.63 10.05 4.47
N LEU A 35 -11.59 9.33 3.34
CA LEU A 35 -12.67 8.41 2.96
C LEU A 35 -12.90 7.34 4.03
N MET A 36 -11.83 6.71 4.52
CA MET A 36 -11.93 5.73 5.60
C MET A 36 -12.52 6.31 6.88
N SER A 37 -12.20 7.57 7.23
CA SER A 37 -12.81 8.25 8.38
C SER A 37 -14.32 8.41 8.19
N ILE A 38 -14.74 8.91 7.03
CA ILE A 38 -16.17 9.11 6.71
C ILE A 38 -16.92 7.77 6.76
N LEU A 39 -16.36 6.71 6.17
CA LEU A 39 -16.96 5.37 6.20
C LEU A 39 -17.14 4.87 7.64
N ARG A 40 -16.09 4.99 8.47
CA ARG A 40 -16.15 4.60 9.88
C ARG A 40 -17.20 5.39 10.65
N ASP A 41 -17.32 6.69 10.41
CA ASP A 41 -18.33 7.56 11.04
C ASP A 41 -19.77 7.16 10.67
N GLN A 42 -19.97 6.54 9.50
CA GLN A 42 -21.26 5.96 9.09
C GLN A 42 -21.49 4.53 9.62
N GLY A 43 -20.63 4.03 10.51
CA GLY A 43 -20.75 2.69 11.10
C GLY A 43 -20.25 1.56 10.19
N ILE A 44 -19.61 1.87 9.06
CA ILE A 44 -19.05 0.88 8.14
C ILE A 44 -17.72 0.36 8.70
N ARG A 45 -17.52 -0.96 8.64
CA ARG A 45 -16.24 -1.58 9.00
C ARG A 45 -15.23 -1.33 7.89
N VAL A 46 -13.99 -0.99 8.26
CA VAL A 46 -12.94 -0.67 7.28
C VAL A 46 -11.65 -1.39 7.64
N SER A 47 -11.17 -2.23 6.72
CA SER A 47 -9.79 -2.71 6.69
C SER A 47 -8.95 -1.86 5.75
N TYR A 48 -7.66 -1.74 6.05
CA TYR A 48 -6.72 -0.92 5.26
C TYR A 48 -5.45 -1.70 4.97
N ILE A 49 -4.99 -1.65 3.72
CA ILE A 49 -3.68 -2.15 3.31
C ILE A 49 -2.90 -1.05 2.58
N ASP A 50 -1.66 -0.84 3.01
CA ASP A 50 -0.70 0.06 2.38
C ASP A 50 0.35 -0.74 1.60
N CYS A 51 0.18 -0.88 0.29
CA CYS A 51 1.17 -1.55 -0.54
C CYS A 51 2.48 -0.78 -0.66
N LEU A 52 2.52 0.50 -0.25
CA LEU A 52 3.74 1.31 -0.20
C LEU A 52 4.37 1.35 1.19
N ASP A 53 3.90 0.53 2.14
CA ASP A 53 4.44 0.49 3.48
C ASP A 53 5.88 -0.02 3.51
N ARG A 54 6.80 0.93 3.64
CA ARG A 54 8.23 0.65 3.74
C ARG A 54 8.63 0.06 5.10
N PHE A 55 7.77 0.20 6.10
CA PHE A 55 7.93 -0.30 7.46
C PHE A 55 7.15 -1.59 7.73
N HIS A 56 6.66 -2.24 6.67
CA HIS A 56 5.91 -3.47 6.77
C HIS A 56 6.65 -4.51 7.65
N PRO A 57 5.98 -5.26 8.55
CA PRO A 57 6.65 -6.12 9.54
C PRO A 57 7.57 -7.21 8.96
N ARG A 58 7.28 -7.69 7.75
CA ARG A 58 8.12 -8.67 7.03
C ARG A 58 9.30 -8.04 6.27
N GLN A 59 9.43 -6.72 6.32
CA GLN A 59 10.55 -6.03 5.70
C GLN A 59 11.86 -6.43 6.38
N SER A 60 12.88 -6.69 5.56
CA SER A 60 14.21 -6.98 6.08
C SER A 60 14.78 -5.74 6.79
N PRO A 61 15.46 -5.91 7.93
CA PRO A 61 16.21 -4.83 8.55
C PRO A 61 17.20 -4.21 7.55
N GLY A 62 17.36 -2.89 7.60
CA GLY A 62 18.34 -2.17 6.78
C GLY A 62 17.78 -1.41 5.57
N LEU A 63 16.46 -1.28 5.43
CA LEU A 63 15.92 -0.26 4.54
C LEU A 63 16.35 1.12 5.05
N GLU A 64 16.92 1.94 4.18
CA GLU A 64 17.41 3.27 4.55
C GLU A 64 16.26 4.15 5.06
N VAL A 65 16.44 4.68 6.26
CA VAL A 65 15.54 5.66 6.87
C VAL A 65 16.39 6.90 7.17
N MET A 66 16.08 7.99 6.48
CA MET A 66 16.72 9.28 6.71
C MET A 66 16.34 9.82 8.09
N TRP A 67 17.16 10.73 8.63
CA TRP A 67 16.96 11.33 9.97
C TRP A 67 15.58 11.98 10.16
N ASP A 68 14.96 12.43 9.07
CA ASP A 68 13.66 13.08 9.05
C ASP A 68 12.51 12.12 8.69
N GLY A 69 12.78 10.82 8.63
CA GLY A 69 11.78 9.78 8.36
C GLY A 69 11.51 9.49 6.89
N ARG A 70 12.15 10.20 5.94
CA ARG A 70 12.08 9.87 4.51
C ARG A 70 12.88 8.62 4.15
N GLY A 71 12.71 8.12 2.93
CA GLY A 71 13.60 7.08 2.40
C GLY A 71 13.08 6.39 1.14
N PRO A 72 13.89 5.48 0.57
CA PRO A 72 13.47 4.71 -0.59
C PRO A 72 12.37 3.72 -0.22
N TYR A 73 11.44 3.48 -1.14
CA TYR A 73 10.59 2.30 -1.09
C TYR A 73 11.39 1.04 -1.40
N ARG A 74 10.89 -0.12 -0.95
CA ARG A 74 11.32 -1.40 -1.52
C ARG A 74 11.07 -1.38 -3.03
N LYS A 75 12.07 -1.75 -3.82
CA LYS A 75 12.07 -1.64 -5.28
C LYS A 75 12.30 -3.02 -5.90
N THR A 76 11.41 -3.44 -6.79
CA THR A 76 11.56 -4.66 -7.60
C THR A 76 11.57 -4.27 -9.07
N THR A 77 12.67 -4.55 -9.78
CA THR A 77 12.74 -4.33 -11.24
C THR A 77 11.82 -5.33 -11.94
N ILE A 78 11.02 -4.84 -12.88
CA ILE A 78 10.09 -5.65 -13.66
C ILE A 78 10.16 -5.26 -15.14
N GLU A 79 9.60 -6.09 -16.01
CA GLU A 79 9.45 -5.76 -17.42
C GLU A 79 8.56 -4.52 -17.60
N PRO A 80 9.01 -3.52 -18.38
CA PRO A 80 8.16 -2.38 -18.71
C PRO A 80 6.97 -2.81 -19.59
N PRO A 81 5.83 -2.11 -19.48
CA PRO A 81 4.73 -2.30 -20.41
C PRO A 81 5.20 -2.02 -21.85
N PRO A 82 4.56 -2.61 -22.89
CA PRO A 82 5.01 -2.50 -24.28
C PRO A 82 5.30 -1.07 -24.74
N GLN A 83 4.49 -0.12 -24.30
CA GLN A 83 4.59 1.31 -24.62
C GLN A 83 5.87 1.96 -24.05
N LEU A 84 6.51 1.35 -23.04
CA LEU A 84 7.67 1.88 -22.34
C LEU A 84 8.96 1.07 -22.57
N LYS A 85 8.92 -0.05 -23.32
CA LYS A 85 10.09 -0.91 -23.60
C LYS A 85 11.25 -0.19 -24.28
N GLY A 86 10.96 0.77 -25.16
CA GLY A 86 11.98 1.51 -25.92
C GLY A 86 12.71 2.61 -25.13
N THR A 87 12.34 2.86 -23.87
CA THR A 87 12.90 3.98 -23.09
C THR A 87 14.32 3.71 -22.57
N GLY A 88 14.77 2.45 -22.53
CA GLY A 88 16.06 2.05 -21.96
C GLY A 88 16.18 2.26 -20.44
N ARG A 89 15.11 2.73 -19.77
CA ARG A 89 15.10 3.00 -18.34
C ARG A 89 14.62 1.77 -17.58
N ARG A 90 15.19 1.55 -16.39
CA ARG A 90 14.72 0.51 -15.47
C ARG A 90 13.32 0.85 -14.97
N TYR A 91 12.35 0.02 -15.32
CA TYR A 91 10.98 0.08 -14.81
C TYR A 91 10.84 -0.81 -13.58
N SER A 92 10.09 -0.38 -12.57
CA SER A 92 10.04 -1.08 -11.29
C SER A 92 8.70 -0.93 -10.61
N ARG A 93 8.36 -1.95 -9.82
CA ARG A 93 7.32 -1.87 -8.79
C ARG A 93 7.95 -1.37 -7.50
N TYR A 94 7.35 -0.35 -6.89
CA TYR A 94 7.72 0.19 -5.60
C TYR A 94 6.67 -0.17 -4.56
N GLY A 95 7.14 -0.64 -3.40
CA GLY A 95 6.30 -1.05 -2.27
C GLY A 95 6.59 -2.48 -1.80
N ILE A 96 5.70 -3.01 -0.96
CA ILE A 96 5.82 -4.34 -0.33
C ILE A 96 5.90 -5.47 -1.36
N ASP A 97 6.33 -6.64 -0.92
CA ASP A 97 6.25 -7.83 -1.75
C ASP A 97 4.78 -8.23 -1.99
N PRO A 98 4.36 -8.59 -3.22
CA PRO A 98 3.00 -9.07 -3.50
C PRO A 98 2.59 -10.27 -2.64
N GLN A 99 3.55 -11.13 -2.28
CA GLN A 99 3.24 -12.25 -1.40
C GLN A 99 2.83 -11.76 -0.01
N TRP A 100 3.39 -10.64 0.46
CA TRP A 100 2.98 -10.04 1.74
C TRP A 100 1.56 -9.52 1.68
N LEU A 101 1.14 -8.89 0.58
CA LEU A 101 -0.27 -8.53 0.39
C LEU A 101 -1.18 -9.76 0.51
N VAL A 102 -0.82 -10.85 -0.18
CA VAL A 102 -1.62 -12.09 -0.16
C VAL A 102 -1.72 -12.64 1.27
N ASP A 103 -0.62 -12.64 2.01
CA ASP A 103 -0.59 -13.13 3.39
C ASP A 103 -1.35 -12.21 4.36
N ASP A 104 -1.31 -10.90 4.14
CA ASP A 104 -2.07 -9.94 4.94
C ASP A 104 -3.58 -10.03 4.66
N LEU A 105 -3.98 -10.24 3.40
CA LEU A 105 -5.38 -10.46 3.04
C LEU A 105 -5.94 -11.74 3.67
N ARG A 106 -5.13 -12.78 3.85
CA ARG A 106 -5.56 -14.06 4.44
C ARG A 106 -5.92 -13.96 5.92
N VAL A 107 -5.38 -12.96 6.65
CA VAL A 107 -5.65 -12.78 8.08
C VAL A 107 -6.79 -11.79 8.34
N LEU A 108 -7.27 -11.10 7.31
CA LEU A 108 -8.41 -10.19 7.43
C LEU A 108 -9.73 -10.95 7.27
N ASP A 109 -10.78 -10.42 7.90
CA ASP A 109 -12.15 -10.82 7.57
C ASP A 109 -12.42 -10.52 6.08
N PRO A 110 -13.12 -11.41 5.35
CA PRO A 110 -13.51 -11.12 3.97
C PRO A 110 -14.26 -9.78 3.87
N PRO A 111 -13.85 -8.88 2.95
CA PRO A 111 -14.60 -7.65 2.70
C PRO A 111 -15.81 -7.92 1.79
N ASP A 112 -16.85 -7.12 1.96
CA ASP A 112 -17.99 -7.04 1.04
C ASP A 112 -17.65 -6.19 -0.20
N LEU A 113 -16.72 -5.23 -0.05
CA LEU A 113 -16.25 -4.33 -1.11
C LEU A 113 -14.74 -4.06 -1.01
#